data_AF-A0A8K0MZP1-F1
#
_entry.id   AF-A0A8K0MZP1-F1
#
_cell.length_a   1.000
_cell.length_b   1.000
_cell.length_c   1.000
_cell.angle_alpha   90.00
_cell.angle_beta   90.00
_cell.angle_gamma   90.00
#
_symmetry.space_group_name_H-M   'P 1'
#
loop_
_entity.id
_entity.type
_entity.pdbx_description
1 polymer ?
#
loop_
_entity_poly.entity_id
_entity_poly.type
_entity_poly.pdbx_seq_one_letter_code
_entity_poly.pdbx_strand_id
1 'polypeptide(L)'
;MSFSPATFSPQTANFPTKMPHSSCKTIALALNDLGQFVIKEASGSAVWTSALRGNYTRGTTKDETISTQLMEVPTANNLLFSSQVIYDDAQLTTRDYTFIMRESCNLALAKRSAGIIWQTGTVDGGEYCFLRLDHRGQLAIVDDQYKTVWRSQPASKDGDYVLVVQINGQAIVYGPVVWSTTYG
;
A
#
# COMPACT_ATOMS: atom_id res chain seq x y z
N MET A 1 -18.50 -20.87 29.70
CA MET A 1 -18.89 -19.53 29.23
C MET A 1 -19.04 -19.61 27.73
N SER A 2 -20.26 -19.55 27.22
CA SER A 2 -20.57 -19.60 25.79
C SER A 2 -20.52 -18.20 25.20
N PHE A 3 -19.72 -17.96 24.17
CA PHE A 3 -19.75 -16.72 23.41
C PHE A 3 -20.78 -16.84 22.30
N SER A 4 -21.76 -15.92 22.28
CA SER A 4 -22.69 -15.78 21.16
C SER A 4 -21.97 -15.21 19.94
N PRO A 5 -22.28 -15.65 18.72
CA PRO A 5 -21.73 -15.05 17.52
C PRO A 5 -22.36 -13.67 17.28
N ALA A 6 -21.54 -12.66 17.00
CA ALA A 6 -22.02 -11.37 16.53
C ALA A 6 -22.62 -11.53 15.12
N THR A 7 -23.92 -11.29 15.00
CA THR A 7 -24.63 -11.20 13.72
C THR A 7 -24.18 -9.93 12.99
N PHE A 8 -23.39 -10.09 11.94
CA PHE A 8 -23.07 -9.00 11.03
C PHE A 8 -24.24 -8.82 10.05
N SER A 9 -24.99 -7.72 10.18
CA SER A 9 -26.04 -7.37 9.23
C SER A 9 -25.38 -6.70 8.01
N PRO A 10 -25.49 -7.24 6.79
CA PRO A 10 -24.98 -6.57 5.61
C PRO A 10 -25.81 -5.31 5.39
N GLN A 11 -25.22 -4.13 5.59
CA GLN A 11 -25.85 -2.91 5.14
C GLN A 11 -25.73 -2.84 3.63
N THR A 12 -26.84 -3.12 2.95
CA THR A 12 -26.99 -2.85 1.53
C THR A 12 -26.84 -1.35 1.32
N ALA A 13 -25.80 -0.95 0.59
CA ALA A 13 -25.74 0.39 0.03
C ALA A 13 -26.93 0.54 -0.94
N ASN A 14 -27.92 1.35 -0.56
CA ASN A 14 -29.00 1.72 -1.46
C ASN A 14 -28.43 2.66 -2.51
N PHE A 15 -28.01 2.10 -3.65
CA PHE A 15 -27.74 2.89 -4.84
C PHE A 15 -29.08 3.40 -5.40
N PRO A 16 -29.17 4.68 -5.82
CA PRO A 16 -30.31 5.12 -6.61
C PRO A 16 -30.31 4.31 -7.93
N THR A 17 -31.33 3.47 -8.12
CA THR A 17 -31.45 2.52 -9.23
C THR A 17 -31.79 3.17 -10.57
N LYS A 18 -31.80 4.51 -10.66
CA LYS A 18 -32.06 5.22 -11.92
C LYS A 18 -31.43 6.61 -11.90
N MET A 19 -30.32 6.80 -12.59
CA MET A 19 -29.88 8.13 -12.98
C MET A 19 -30.59 8.52 -14.28
N PRO A 20 -31.23 9.70 -14.36
CA PRO A 20 -31.83 10.16 -15.62
C PRO A 20 -30.74 10.35 -16.67
N HIS A 21 -30.94 9.75 -17.84
CA HIS A 21 -30.12 9.92 -19.04
C HIS A 21 -30.26 11.34 -19.57
N SER A 22 -29.40 12.27 -19.14
CA SER A 22 -29.08 13.48 -19.93
C SER A 22 -27.81 14.24 -19.52
N SER A 23 -27.02 13.79 -18.54
CA SER A 23 -25.71 14.40 -18.28
C SER A 23 -24.80 13.44 -17.52
N CYS A 24 -23.98 12.68 -18.24
CA CYS A 24 -22.90 11.91 -17.63
C CYS A 24 -21.88 12.92 -17.05
N LYS A 25 -21.94 13.16 -15.74
CA LYS A 25 -20.97 14.01 -15.06
C LYS A 25 -19.76 13.15 -14.65
N THR A 26 -18.56 13.58 -15.03
CA THR A 26 -17.32 12.96 -14.54
C THR A 26 -17.24 13.16 -13.03
N ILE A 27 -17.07 12.06 -12.32
CA ILE A 27 -16.82 12.03 -10.88
C ILE A 27 -15.38 11.60 -10.60
N ALA A 28 -14.74 12.24 -9.62
CA ALA A 28 -13.42 11.89 -9.13
C ALA A 28 -13.51 11.35 -7.70
N LEU A 29 -12.73 10.31 -7.40
CA LEU A 29 -12.53 9.82 -6.04
C LEU A 29 -11.26 10.44 -5.48
N ALA A 30 -11.36 11.11 -4.33
CA ALA A 30 -10.23 11.76 -3.66
C ALA A 30 -10.22 11.40 -2.17
N LEU A 31 -9.04 11.43 -1.55
CA LEU A 31 -8.91 11.47 -0.09
C LEU A 31 -8.83 12.94 0.36
N ASN A 32 -9.52 13.32 1.43
CA ASN A 32 -9.38 14.66 2.03
C ASN A 32 -8.38 14.66 3.21
N ASP A 33 -8.10 15.85 3.74
CA ASP A 33 -7.19 16.05 4.88
C ASP A 33 -7.67 15.40 6.18
N LEU A 34 -8.91 14.91 6.21
CA LEU A 34 -9.51 14.14 7.31
C LEU A 34 -9.48 12.62 7.05
N GLY A 35 -8.81 12.16 6.00
CA GLY A 35 -8.70 10.75 5.64
C GLY A 35 -9.99 10.13 5.10
N GLN A 36 -11.00 10.93 4.74
CA GLN A 36 -12.25 10.46 4.20
C GLN A 36 -12.16 10.30 2.68
N PHE A 37 -12.80 9.26 2.16
CA PHE A 37 -13.07 9.15 0.73
C PHE A 37 -14.16 10.15 0.34
N VAL A 38 -13.86 11.00 -0.63
CA VAL A 38 -14.77 12.00 -1.19
C VAL A 38 -14.98 11.70 -2.67
N ILE A 39 -16.25 11.60 -3.07
CA ILE A 39 -16.64 11.60 -4.47
C ILE A 39 -16.95 13.06 -4.84
N LYS A 40 -16.22 13.63 -5.80
CA LYS A 40 -16.40 15.01 -6.26
C LYS A 40 -16.91 15.03 -7.70
N GLU A 41 -17.76 16.00 -8.03
CA GLU A 41 -18.02 16.37 -9.42
C GLU A 41 -16.81 17.08 -10.03
N ALA A 42 -16.75 17.15 -11.36
CA ALA A 42 -15.76 17.94 -12.10
C ALA A 42 -15.69 19.42 -11.68
N SER A 43 -16.76 19.97 -11.08
CA SER A 43 -16.78 21.32 -10.50
C SER A 43 -16.02 21.46 -9.17
N GLY A 44 -15.53 20.36 -8.60
CA GLY A 44 -14.86 20.31 -7.30
C GLY A 44 -15.80 20.12 -6.10
N SER A 45 -17.11 20.18 -6.31
CA SER A 45 -18.12 19.97 -5.27
C SER A 45 -18.19 18.50 -4.83
N ALA A 46 -18.18 18.25 -3.52
CA ALA A 46 -18.35 16.91 -2.96
C ALA A 46 -19.82 16.45 -3.12
N VAL A 47 -20.02 15.32 -3.79
CA VAL A 47 -21.32 14.64 -3.93
C VAL A 47 -21.55 13.68 -2.77
N TRP A 48 -20.47 13.08 -2.28
CA TRP A 48 -20.52 12.14 -1.17
C TRP A 48 -19.19 12.14 -0.43
N THR A 49 -19.25 11.95 0.89
CA THR A 49 -18.07 11.79 1.75
C THR A 49 -18.31 10.61 2.68
N SER A 50 -17.32 9.74 2.84
CA SER A 50 -17.41 8.59 3.74
C SER A 50 -17.62 9.04 5.19
N ALA A 51 -18.59 8.45 5.87
CA ALA A 51 -18.83 8.72 7.28
C ALA A 51 -17.57 8.41 8.11
N LEU A 52 -17.19 9.32 8.99
CA LEU A 52 -16.23 9.02 10.05
C LEU A 52 -16.93 8.03 10.99
N ARG A 53 -16.42 6.81 11.12
CA ARG A 53 -16.84 5.93 12.23
C ARG A 53 -16.11 6.41 13.49
N GLY A 54 -16.78 7.27 14.26
CA GLY A 54 -16.34 7.68 15.59
C GLY A 54 -17.12 8.89 16.09
N ASN A 55 -17.74 8.78 17.27
CA ASN A 55 -18.40 9.89 17.96
C ASN A 55 -17.37 10.98 18.31
N TYR A 56 -17.36 12.08 17.56
CA TYR A 56 -16.75 13.31 18.04
C TYR A 56 -17.72 14.00 19.00
N THR A 57 -17.78 13.54 20.24
CA THR A 57 -18.34 14.35 21.33
C THR A 57 -17.21 15.18 21.88
N ARG A 58 -17.29 16.50 21.72
CA ARG A 58 -16.44 17.47 22.41
C ARG A 58 -16.76 17.40 23.91
N GLY A 59 -16.12 16.47 24.62
CA GLY A 59 -16.26 16.28 26.05
C GLY A 59 -15.54 17.40 26.79
N THR A 60 -16.30 18.28 27.45
CA THR A 60 -15.79 19.13 28.53
C THR A 60 -15.52 18.28 29.76
N THR A 61 -14.22 18.05 30.01
CA THR A 61 -13.54 17.78 31.29
C THR A 61 -14.29 16.98 32.36
N LYS A 62 -13.80 15.79 32.70
CA LYS A 62 -12.79 15.59 33.77
C LYS A 62 -12.34 14.14 33.78
N ASP A 63 -11.03 13.96 33.76
CA ASP A 63 -10.31 12.75 34.16
C ASP A 63 -10.48 11.51 33.27
N GLU A 64 -9.87 11.52 32.08
CA GLU A 64 -9.51 10.31 31.34
C GLU A 64 -8.24 10.61 30.54
N THR A 65 -7.20 9.80 30.75
CA THR A 65 -5.94 9.81 30.00
C THR A 65 -6.25 9.76 28.50
N ILE A 66 -5.99 10.86 27.80
CA ILE A 66 -6.14 10.96 26.36
C ILE A 66 -5.12 10.00 25.74
N SER A 67 -5.58 8.81 25.36
CA SER A 67 -4.89 7.98 24.38
C SER A 67 -4.92 8.76 23.08
N THR A 68 -3.82 9.44 22.78
CA THR A 68 -3.56 10.01 21.46
C THR A 68 -3.39 8.86 20.49
N GLN A 69 -4.50 8.25 20.07
CA GLN A 69 -4.50 7.42 18.87
C GLN A 69 -4.20 8.39 17.72
N LEU A 70 -2.93 8.46 17.36
CA LEU A 70 -2.46 9.06 16.12
C LEU A 70 -3.34 8.46 15.01
N MET A 71 -4.02 9.34 14.27
CA MET A 71 -4.63 8.96 13.01
C MET A 71 -3.49 8.50 12.11
N GLU A 72 -3.29 7.18 12.04
CA GLU A 72 -2.35 6.57 11.11
C GLU A 72 -2.92 6.84 9.72
N VAL A 73 -2.40 7.87 9.04
CA VAL A 73 -2.67 8.10 7.62
C VAL A 73 -2.37 6.77 6.93
N PRO A 74 -3.28 6.18 6.15
CA PRO A 74 -3.05 4.90 5.52
C PRO A 74 -1.83 5.00 4.59
N THR A 75 -0.65 4.64 5.09
CA THR A 75 0.53 4.46 4.27
C THR A 75 0.36 3.12 3.58
N ALA A 76 0.54 3.10 2.26
CA ALA A 76 0.53 1.87 1.50
C ALA A 76 1.82 1.10 1.81
N ASN A 77 1.80 0.33 2.90
CA ASN A 77 2.94 -0.41 3.41
C ASN A 77 3.32 -1.61 2.52
N ASN A 78 2.63 -1.82 1.41
CA ASN A 78 2.82 -2.93 0.49
C ASN A 78 3.40 -2.50 -0.87
N LEU A 79 3.82 -1.24 -1.00
CA LEU A 79 4.30 -0.65 -2.25
C LEU A 79 5.76 -0.19 -2.15
N LEU A 80 6.50 -0.34 -3.26
CA LEU A 80 7.81 0.28 -3.46
C LEU A 80 7.87 0.84 -4.88
N PHE A 81 8.03 2.15 -5.01
CA PHE A 81 8.13 2.84 -6.30
C PHE A 81 9.56 2.84 -6.83
N SER A 82 9.73 3.09 -8.13
CA SER A 82 11.05 3.36 -8.72
C SER A 82 11.80 4.42 -7.92
N SER A 83 13.11 4.22 -7.76
CA SER A 83 14.01 5.05 -6.94
C SER A 83 13.80 4.99 -5.42
N GLN A 84 12.76 4.30 -4.93
CA GLN A 84 12.66 3.99 -3.50
C GLN A 84 13.47 2.75 -3.16
N VAL A 85 13.85 2.67 -1.88
CA VAL A 85 14.67 1.59 -1.34
C VAL A 85 14.09 1.06 -0.03
N ILE A 86 14.41 -0.20 0.26
CA ILE A 86 14.11 -0.86 1.53
C ILE A 86 15.45 -1.27 2.13
N TYR A 87 15.82 -0.62 3.23
CA TYR A 87 17.01 -0.95 4.02
C TYR A 87 16.75 -2.11 4.97
N ASP A 88 17.79 -2.53 5.69
CA ASP A 88 17.76 -3.59 6.69
C ASP A 88 16.50 -3.54 7.56
N ASP A 89 15.79 -4.69 7.61
CA ASP A 89 14.56 -4.96 8.36
C ASP A 89 13.32 -4.11 8.00
N ALA A 90 13.45 -3.14 7.10
CA ALA A 90 12.28 -2.54 6.49
C ALA A 90 11.58 -3.60 5.61
N GLN A 91 10.25 -3.52 5.59
CA GLN A 91 9.43 -4.56 4.97
C GLN A 91 8.21 -3.98 4.29
N LEU A 92 7.85 -4.59 3.16
CA LEU A 92 6.53 -4.41 2.59
C LEU A 92 5.60 -5.44 3.18
N THR A 93 4.46 -5.00 3.70
CA THR A 93 3.50 -5.88 4.36
C THR A 93 2.10 -5.75 3.79
N THR A 94 1.49 -6.90 3.63
CA THR A 94 0.07 -7.09 3.42
C THR A 94 -0.44 -8.02 4.52
N ARG A 95 -1.77 -8.18 4.65
CA ARG A 95 -2.46 -8.95 5.70
C ARG A 95 -1.68 -10.13 6.29
N ASP A 96 -1.27 -11.08 5.44
CA ASP A 96 -0.59 -12.33 5.84
C ASP A 96 0.80 -12.49 5.21
N TYR A 97 1.28 -11.49 4.47
CA TYR A 97 2.49 -11.59 3.65
C TYR A 97 3.45 -10.45 3.94
N THR A 98 4.73 -10.79 4.05
CA THR A 98 5.81 -9.87 4.35
C THR A 98 6.92 -10.08 3.34
N PHE A 99 7.27 -9.02 2.62
CA PHE A 99 8.41 -8.99 1.71
C PHE A 99 9.51 -8.15 2.35
N ILE A 100 10.64 -8.76 2.67
CA ILE A 100 11.62 -8.20 3.59
C ILE A 100 13.05 -8.39 3.08
N MET A 101 13.83 -7.31 3.18
CA MET A 101 15.28 -7.32 3.01
C MET A 101 15.91 -7.67 4.36
N ARG A 102 16.45 -8.88 4.47
CA ARG A 102 17.05 -9.36 5.72
C ARG A 102 18.50 -8.91 5.82
N GLU A 103 18.99 -8.72 7.05
CA GLU A 103 20.40 -8.39 7.36
C GLU A 103 21.41 -9.31 6.66
N SER A 104 21.06 -10.57 6.44
CA SER A 104 21.90 -11.55 5.73
C SER A 104 21.99 -11.30 4.21
N CYS A 105 21.64 -10.12 3.71
CA CYS A 105 21.55 -9.81 2.28
C CYS A 105 20.63 -10.73 1.46
N ASN A 106 19.68 -11.41 2.11
CA ASN A 106 18.73 -12.32 1.46
C ASN A 106 17.33 -11.71 1.45
N LEU A 107 16.81 -11.44 0.25
CA LEU A 107 15.46 -10.92 0.06
C LEU A 107 14.47 -12.08 0.10
N ALA A 108 13.40 -11.94 0.88
CA ALA A 108 12.44 -13.02 1.07
C ALA A 108 10.99 -12.55 1.05
N LEU A 109 10.11 -13.43 0.59
CA LEU A 109 8.67 -13.35 0.78
C LEU A 109 8.25 -14.40 1.81
N ALA A 110 7.66 -13.95 2.90
CA ALA A 110 7.15 -14.77 3.97
C ALA A 110 5.61 -14.73 4.01
N LYS A 111 5.01 -15.86 4.38
CA LYS A 111 3.60 -15.95 4.77
C LYS A 111 3.53 -16.27 6.26
N ARG A 112 2.72 -15.53 7.01
CA ARG A 112 2.59 -15.68 8.48
C ARG A 112 2.41 -17.13 8.94
N SER A 113 1.63 -17.91 8.21
CA SER A 113 1.30 -19.31 8.56
C SER A 113 2.31 -20.35 8.08
N ALA A 114 3.22 -20.01 7.17
CA ALA A 114 4.08 -20.98 6.47
C ALA A 114 5.57 -20.61 6.51
N GLY A 115 5.93 -19.43 7.02
CA GLY A 115 7.29 -18.94 6.97
C GLY A 115 7.68 -18.47 5.57
N ILE A 116 8.94 -18.66 5.20
CA ILE A 116 9.50 -18.22 3.92
C ILE A 116 8.94 -19.08 2.79
N ILE A 117 8.27 -18.44 1.82
CA ILE A 117 7.70 -19.11 0.64
C ILE A 117 8.48 -18.84 -0.65
N TRP A 118 9.33 -17.80 -0.65
CA TRP A 118 10.26 -17.48 -1.73
C TRP A 118 11.44 -16.67 -1.20
N GLN A 119 12.62 -16.82 -1.80
CA GLN A 119 13.82 -16.05 -1.47
C GLN A 119 14.83 -16.00 -2.63
N THR A 120 15.73 -15.01 -2.62
CA THR A 120 16.78 -14.85 -3.64
C THR A 120 17.95 -15.80 -3.49
N GLY A 121 18.21 -16.29 -2.27
CA GLY A 121 19.35 -17.18 -1.98
C GLY A 121 20.69 -16.47 -1.93
N THR A 122 20.70 -15.18 -1.56
CA THR A 122 21.87 -14.28 -1.59
C THR A 122 22.48 -14.08 -0.20
N VAL A 123 22.37 -15.11 0.65
CA VAL A 123 22.90 -15.12 2.02
C VAL A 123 24.40 -14.80 1.99
N ASP A 124 24.82 -13.83 2.80
CA ASP A 124 26.22 -13.38 2.94
C ASP A 124 26.86 -12.90 1.62
N GLY A 125 26.03 -12.43 0.67
CA GLY A 125 26.49 -11.92 -0.63
C GLY A 125 27.08 -10.50 -0.59
N GLY A 126 26.97 -9.81 0.54
CA GLY A 126 27.42 -8.44 0.80
C GLY A 126 27.19 -8.05 2.26
N GLU A 127 27.34 -6.77 2.58
CA GLU A 127 27.07 -6.19 3.91
C GLU A 127 26.04 -5.04 3.79
N TYR A 128 25.21 -4.85 4.82
CA TYR A 128 24.22 -3.74 4.91
C TYR A 128 23.38 -3.56 3.63
N CYS A 129 22.84 -4.66 3.13
CA CYS A 129 22.19 -4.68 1.83
C CYS A 129 20.82 -4.02 1.83
N PHE A 130 20.54 -3.27 0.77
CA PHE A 130 19.22 -2.70 0.53
C PHE A 130 18.63 -3.19 -0.79
N LEU A 131 17.30 -3.29 -0.82
CA LEU A 131 16.54 -3.54 -2.04
C LEU A 131 16.20 -2.21 -2.70
N ARG A 132 16.31 -2.13 -4.02
CA ARG A 132 15.78 -1.02 -4.82
C ARG A 132 14.99 -1.50 -6.02
N LEU A 133 14.02 -0.70 -6.45
CA LEU A 133 13.37 -0.83 -7.75
C LEU A 133 13.91 0.24 -8.70
N ASP A 134 14.49 -0.17 -9.82
CA ASP A 134 15.03 0.79 -10.79
C ASP A 134 14.00 1.23 -11.84
N HIS A 135 14.40 2.18 -12.69
CA HIS A 135 13.60 2.70 -13.79
C HIS A 135 13.50 1.76 -14.98
N ARG A 136 14.01 0.52 -14.88
CA ARG A 136 13.84 -0.55 -15.87
C ARG A 136 12.96 -1.67 -15.34
N GLY A 137 12.28 -1.44 -14.21
CA GLY A 137 11.40 -2.43 -13.58
C GLY A 137 12.17 -3.61 -12.96
N GLN A 138 13.47 -3.46 -12.69
CA GLN A 138 14.26 -4.50 -12.05
C GLN A 138 14.38 -4.24 -10.55
N LEU A 139 14.19 -5.30 -9.77
CA LEU A 139 14.59 -5.34 -8.38
C LEU A 139 16.09 -5.64 -8.32
N ALA A 140 16.82 -4.88 -7.52
CA ALA A 140 18.23 -5.11 -7.27
C ALA A 140 18.54 -5.09 -5.77
N ILE A 141 19.30 -6.09 -5.32
CA ILE A 141 19.93 -6.08 -4.00
C ILE A 141 21.31 -5.47 -4.19
N VAL A 142 21.61 -4.43 -3.41
CA VAL A 142 22.85 -3.67 -3.49
C VAL A 142 23.42 -3.56 -2.08
N ASP A 143 24.73 -3.75 -1.92
CA ASP A 143 25.43 -3.54 -0.65
C ASP A 143 25.78 -2.05 -0.42
N ASP A 144 26.31 -1.73 0.76
CA ASP A 144 26.70 -0.35 1.13
C ASP A 144 27.91 0.18 0.35
N GLN A 145 28.67 -0.69 -0.34
CA GLN A 145 29.69 -0.29 -1.31
C GLN A 145 29.14 -0.14 -2.74
N TYR A 146 27.81 -0.15 -2.92
CA TYR A 146 27.10 -0.01 -4.19
C TYR A 146 27.34 -1.13 -5.21
N LYS A 147 27.84 -2.30 -4.78
CA LYS A 147 27.95 -3.49 -5.62
C LYS A 147 26.61 -4.20 -5.66
N THR A 148 26.21 -4.61 -6.87
CA THR A 148 24.98 -5.39 -7.07
C THR A 148 25.22 -6.84 -6.64
N VAL A 149 24.51 -7.28 -5.60
CA VAL A 149 24.49 -8.67 -5.12
C VAL A 149 23.58 -9.53 -5.99
N TRP A 150 22.42 -9.01 -6.37
CA TRP A 150 21.45 -9.71 -7.21
C TRP A 150 20.57 -8.74 -7.99
N ARG A 151 20.03 -9.20 -9.13
CA ARG A 151 19.09 -8.44 -9.94
C ARG A 151 18.05 -9.35 -10.58
N SER A 152 16.79 -8.94 -10.54
CA SER A 152 15.70 -9.64 -11.24
C SER A 152 15.83 -9.49 -12.76
N GLN A 153 15.34 -10.48 -13.50
CA GLN A 153 15.29 -10.46 -14.97
C GLN A 153 13.87 -10.79 -15.43
N PRO A 154 13.43 -10.30 -16.61
CA PRO A 154 14.16 -9.43 -17.54
C PRO A 154 14.12 -7.94 -17.13
N ALA A 155 14.96 -7.12 -17.76
CA ALA A 155 14.83 -5.67 -17.74
C ALA A 155 13.74 -5.20 -18.72
N SER A 156 12.96 -4.20 -18.33
CA SER A 156 12.01 -3.50 -19.20
C SER A 156 12.66 -2.27 -19.86
N LYS A 157 11.85 -1.47 -20.56
CA LYS A 157 12.23 -0.14 -21.05
C LYS A 157 12.36 0.85 -19.90
N ASP A 158 12.93 2.02 -20.15
CA ASP A 158 12.99 3.06 -19.12
C ASP A 158 11.59 3.61 -18.81
N GLY A 159 11.30 3.85 -17.52
CA GLY A 159 10.05 4.45 -17.04
C GLY A 159 9.87 4.30 -15.52
N ASP A 160 8.68 4.62 -15.04
CA ASP A 160 8.32 4.51 -13.63
C ASP A 160 7.53 3.24 -13.35
N TYR A 161 7.95 2.52 -12.31
CA TYR A 161 7.43 1.23 -11.90
C TYR A 161 7.01 1.24 -10.43
N VAL A 162 6.19 0.27 -10.06
CA VAL A 162 5.82 0.00 -8.67
C VAL A 162 5.83 -1.50 -8.41
N LEU A 163 6.54 -1.92 -7.36
CA LEU A 163 6.42 -3.25 -6.77
C LEU A 163 5.22 -3.25 -5.82
N VAL A 164 4.38 -4.28 -5.93
CA VAL A 164 3.20 -4.48 -5.09
C VAL A 164 3.26 -5.86 -4.44
N VAL A 165 3.18 -5.91 -3.11
CA VAL A 165 2.96 -7.16 -2.36
C VAL A 165 1.45 -7.39 -2.22
N GLN A 166 0.97 -8.47 -2.83
CA GLN A 166 -0.44 -8.78 -2.96
C GLN A 166 -0.94 -9.77 -1.89
N ILE A 167 -2.24 -9.73 -1.60
CA ILE A 167 -2.91 -10.63 -0.62
C ILE A 167 -2.93 -12.10 -1.04
N ASN A 168 -2.58 -12.42 -2.27
CA ASN A 168 -2.50 -13.79 -2.81
C ASN A 168 -1.09 -14.39 -2.64
N GLY A 169 -0.15 -13.66 -2.05
CA GLY A 169 1.22 -14.13 -1.85
C GLY A 169 2.12 -13.96 -3.07
N GLN A 170 1.87 -12.95 -3.89
CA GLN A 170 2.74 -12.56 -4.99
C GLN A 170 3.34 -11.17 -4.73
N ALA A 171 4.58 -10.97 -5.18
CA ALA A 171 5.23 -9.67 -5.25
C ALA A 171 5.49 -9.37 -6.73
N ILE A 172 4.80 -8.35 -7.27
CA ILE A 172 4.78 -8.09 -8.72
C ILE A 172 5.19 -6.65 -9.00
N VAL A 173 6.07 -6.45 -9.99
CA VAL A 173 6.41 -5.14 -10.52
C VAL A 173 5.45 -4.79 -11.66
N TYR A 174 4.76 -3.66 -11.54
CA TYR A 174 3.93 -3.06 -12.58
C TYR A 174 4.61 -1.84 -13.19
N GLY A 175 4.43 -1.64 -14.50
CA GLY A 175 4.91 -0.48 -15.23
C GLY A 175 5.33 -0.81 -16.67
N PRO A 176 5.87 0.18 -17.39
CA PRO A 176 6.01 1.56 -16.95
C PRO A 176 4.65 2.30 -16.93
N VAL A 177 4.62 3.51 -16.35
CA VAL A 177 3.44 4.39 -16.31
C VAL A 177 2.74 4.46 -17.67
N VAL A 178 1.42 4.23 -17.64
CA VAL A 178 0.55 4.24 -18.83
C VAL A 178 -0.17 5.58 -18.99
N TRP A 179 -0.45 6.27 -17.88
CA TRP A 179 -1.14 7.56 -17.86
C TRP A 179 -0.69 8.44 -16.69
N SER A 180 -0.55 9.74 -16.92
CA SER A 180 -0.28 10.76 -15.90
C SER A 180 -1.11 12.01 -16.14
N THR A 181 -1.37 12.79 -15.09
CA THR A 181 -2.03 14.12 -15.17
C THR A 181 -1.09 15.20 -15.73
N THR A 182 0.22 15.00 -15.61
CA THR A 182 1.21 15.80 -16.34
C THR A 182 1.31 15.26 -17.74
N TYR A 183 0.83 16.04 -18.71
CA TYR A 183 1.09 15.77 -20.12
C TYR A 183 2.61 15.76 -20.37
N GLY A 184 3.08 14.77 -21.11
CA GLY A 184 4.47 14.71 -21.61
C GLY A 184 4.73 15.72 -22.71
#